data_AF-K1QEI7-F1
#
_entry.id   AF-K1QEI7-F1
#
_cell.length_a   1.000
_cell.length_b   1.000
_cell.length_c   1.000
_cell.angle_alpha   90.00
_cell.angle_beta   90.00
_cell.angle_gamma   90.00
#
_symmetry.space_group_name_H-M   'P 1'
#
loop_
_entity.id
_entity.type
_entity.pdbx_description
1 polymer ?
#
loop_
_entity_poly.entity_id
_entity_poly.type
_entity_poly.pdbx_seq_one_letter_code
_entity_poly.pdbx_strand_id
1 'polypeptide(L)'
;MERTETSSHENYVFLKSFFSNIALQLDVSSSTIRIGVVTYDTDAYTTIALDTYMTPTDISYQILKLPEGTGKRNMIDKALVHTKNNFFTAVNGDRASAANYYVFAIDGVRSGASIQAEYIMKGWPSTVFAIDTMYLMTDFVYTITSCSRITSWEFSHWKSGYIDFMVWRPSGSNYKLVAYNTIYVSGKNTTTYTVVEYERIAVLQGDLIGW
;
A
#
# COMPACT_ATOMS: atom_id res chain seq x y z
N MET A 1 6.61 -3.50 -5.18
CA MET A 1 5.95 -4.82 -5.26
C MET A 1 6.36 -5.63 -4.03
N GLU A 2 5.38 -6.00 -3.21
CA GLU A 2 5.62 -6.87 -2.05
C GLU A 2 6.12 -8.23 -2.52
N ARG A 3 7.13 -8.78 -1.84
CA ARG A 3 7.67 -10.12 -2.11
C ARG A 3 7.86 -10.94 -0.82
N THR A 4 6.99 -10.79 0.17
CA THR A 4 7.14 -11.45 1.48
C THR A 4 6.87 -12.95 1.40
N GLU A 5 7.52 -13.74 2.26
CA GLU A 5 7.26 -15.18 2.41
C GLU A 5 5.80 -15.47 2.81
N THR A 6 5.16 -14.53 3.50
CA THR A 6 3.75 -14.64 3.92
C THR A 6 2.75 -14.23 2.85
N SER A 7 3.17 -13.48 1.83
CA SER A 7 2.32 -13.27 0.65
C SER A 7 2.11 -14.62 -0.03
N SER A 8 0.87 -14.95 -0.39
CA SER A 8 0.65 -16.24 -1.06
C SER A 8 1.42 -16.24 -2.39
N HIS A 9 2.07 -17.35 -2.74
CA HIS A 9 2.78 -17.48 -4.02
C HIS A 9 1.85 -17.10 -5.20
N GLU A 10 0.56 -17.47 -5.10
CA GLU A 10 -0.47 -17.11 -6.06
C GLU A 10 -0.69 -15.59 -6.17
N ASN A 11 -0.65 -14.86 -5.04
CA ASN A 11 -0.75 -13.40 -5.04
C ASN A 11 0.46 -12.74 -5.71
N TYR A 12 1.69 -13.19 -5.44
CA TYR A 12 2.88 -12.61 -6.07
C TYR A 12 2.91 -12.89 -7.58
N VAL A 13 2.53 -14.10 -8.01
CA VAL A 13 2.37 -14.46 -9.42
C VAL A 13 1.29 -13.61 -10.09
N PHE A 14 0.16 -13.37 -9.40
CA PHE A 14 -0.88 -12.47 -9.88
C PHE A 14 -0.37 -11.04 -10.04
N LEU A 15 0.31 -10.48 -9.03
CA LEU A 15 0.85 -9.11 -9.08
C LEU A 15 1.84 -8.93 -10.24
N LYS A 16 2.76 -9.89 -10.43
CA LYS A 16 3.68 -9.90 -11.58
C LYS A 16 2.91 -9.87 -12.90
N SER A 17 1.90 -10.71 -13.05
CA SER A 17 1.09 -10.79 -14.27
C SER A 17 0.30 -9.50 -14.52
N PHE A 18 -0.30 -8.94 -13.47
CA PHE A 18 -1.04 -7.69 -13.51
C PHE A 18 -0.16 -6.51 -13.96
N PHE A 19 0.97 -6.29 -13.30
CA PHE A 19 1.89 -5.19 -13.65
C PHE A 19 2.56 -5.40 -15.01
N SER A 20 2.86 -6.66 -15.38
CA SER A 20 3.35 -7.00 -16.72
C SER A 20 2.34 -6.59 -17.81
N ASN A 21 1.06 -6.89 -17.62
CA ASN A 21 0.00 -6.53 -18.56
C ASN A 21 -0.22 -5.02 -18.67
N ILE A 22 -0.08 -4.28 -17.57
CA ILE A 22 -0.10 -2.81 -17.60
C ILE A 22 1.09 -2.30 -18.41
N ALA A 23 2.30 -2.78 -18.11
CA ALA A 23 3.52 -2.31 -18.75
C ALA A 23 3.51 -2.55 -20.27
N LEU A 24 2.91 -3.65 -20.74
CA LEU A 24 2.70 -3.93 -22.17
C LEU A 24 1.78 -2.93 -22.90
N GLN A 25 0.86 -2.29 -22.18
CA GLN A 25 -0.13 -1.36 -22.74
C GLN A 25 0.34 0.10 -22.73
N LEU A 26 1.43 0.39 -22.02
CA LEU A 26 1.98 1.74 -21.92
C LEU A 26 2.99 1.99 -23.04
N ASP A 27 3.08 3.24 -23.47
CA ASP A 27 4.09 3.71 -24.43
C ASP A 27 5.45 3.88 -23.75
N VAL A 28 6.11 2.76 -23.46
CA VAL A 28 7.41 2.72 -22.79
C VAL A 28 8.53 3.03 -23.78
N SER A 29 9.29 4.10 -23.51
CA SER A 29 10.48 4.46 -24.28
C SER A 29 11.42 5.38 -23.49
N SER A 30 12.59 5.66 -24.07
CA SER A 30 13.57 6.58 -23.49
C SER A 30 13.06 8.02 -23.36
N SER A 31 12.08 8.44 -24.16
CA SER A 31 11.54 9.81 -24.21
C SER A 31 10.13 9.95 -23.63
N THR A 32 9.34 8.87 -23.60
CA THR A 32 7.94 8.84 -23.14
C THR A 32 7.83 8.28 -21.73
N ILE A 33 7.31 7.07 -21.52
CA ILE A 33 7.15 6.47 -20.19
C ILE A 33 8.38 5.61 -19.87
N ARG A 34 8.91 5.80 -18.65
CA ARG A 34 9.93 4.93 -18.06
C ARG A 34 9.31 4.19 -16.88
N ILE A 35 9.58 2.89 -16.81
CA ILE A 35 9.04 2.02 -15.76
C ILE A 35 10.23 1.37 -15.06
N GLY A 36 10.23 1.44 -13.74
CA GLY A 36 11.13 0.67 -12.90
C GLY A 36 10.36 0.05 -11.76
N VAL A 37 11.02 -0.82 -11.01
CA VAL A 37 10.40 -1.64 -9.97
C VAL A 37 11.23 -1.61 -8.71
N VAL A 38 10.60 -1.19 -7.62
CA VAL A 38 11.08 -1.42 -6.27
C VAL A 38 10.36 -2.64 -5.71
N THR A 39 11.11 -3.66 -5.30
CA THR A 39 10.55 -4.77 -4.51
C THR A 39 10.83 -4.56 -3.04
N TYR A 40 9.98 -5.11 -2.18
CA TYR A 40 10.16 -4.97 -0.74
C TYR A 40 9.68 -6.18 0.04
N ASP A 41 10.36 -6.42 1.14
CA ASP A 41 10.01 -7.37 2.20
C ASP A 41 10.36 -6.71 3.55
N THR A 42 11.37 -7.22 4.27
CA THR A 42 11.93 -6.61 5.48
C THR A 42 12.68 -5.31 5.16
N ASP A 43 13.23 -5.22 3.95
CA ASP A 43 13.87 -4.02 3.40
C ASP A 43 13.35 -3.76 1.97
N ALA A 44 13.80 -2.64 1.38
CA ALA A 44 13.39 -2.19 0.06
C ALA A 44 14.56 -2.19 -0.92
N TYR A 45 14.28 -2.58 -2.17
CA TYR A 45 15.30 -2.83 -3.18
C TYR A 45 14.89 -2.26 -4.53
N THR A 46 15.75 -1.42 -5.12
CA THR A 46 15.65 -1.07 -6.55
C THR A 46 15.98 -2.32 -7.35
N THR A 47 14.96 -3.00 -7.87
CA THR A 47 15.13 -4.25 -8.62
C THR A 47 15.26 -3.99 -10.11
N ILE A 48 14.57 -2.97 -10.60
CA ILE A 48 14.67 -2.46 -11.98
C ILE A 48 14.71 -0.94 -11.90
N ALA A 49 15.75 -0.28 -12.41
CA ALA A 49 15.80 1.18 -12.49
C ALA A 49 14.98 1.70 -13.68
N LEU A 50 14.61 2.99 -13.67
CA LEU A 50 13.69 3.57 -14.66
C LEU A 50 14.26 3.54 -16.08
N ASP A 51 15.59 3.54 -16.22
CA ASP A 51 16.29 3.52 -17.50
C ASP A 51 16.84 2.15 -17.91
N THR A 52 16.50 1.08 -17.18
CA THR A 52 17.00 -0.26 -17.47
C THR A 52 16.35 -0.87 -18.71
N TYR A 53 15.03 -0.72 -18.87
CA TYR A 53 14.27 -1.29 -19.98
C TYR A 53 13.41 -0.22 -20.66
N MET A 54 13.56 -0.08 -21.97
CA MET A 54 12.98 1.01 -22.76
C MET A 54 11.98 0.53 -23.81
N THR A 55 11.47 -0.70 -23.68
CA THR A 55 10.41 -1.23 -24.54
C THR A 55 9.35 -1.89 -23.67
N PRO A 56 8.06 -1.86 -24.08
CA PRO A 56 6.98 -2.51 -23.33
C PRO A 56 7.19 -4.01 -23.17
N THR A 57 7.73 -4.67 -24.18
CA THR A 57 8.01 -6.12 -24.19
C THR A 57 9.15 -6.50 -23.24
N ASP A 58 10.22 -5.71 -23.16
CA ASP A 58 11.34 -6.03 -22.27
C ASP A 58 10.96 -5.84 -20.81
N ILE A 59 10.35 -4.69 -20.46
CA ILE A 59 9.99 -4.44 -19.06
C ILE A 59 8.95 -5.44 -18.55
N SER A 60 7.95 -5.78 -19.36
CA SER A 60 6.91 -6.74 -18.98
C SER A 60 7.50 -8.12 -18.72
N TYR A 61 8.37 -8.60 -19.62
CA TYR A 61 9.08 -9.86 -19.44
C TYR A 61 9.92 -9.89 -18.15
N GLN A 62 10.53 -8.76 -17.79
CA GLN A 62 11.37 -8.66 -16.59
C GLN A 62 10.54 -8.57 -15.31
N ILE A 63 9.37 -7.94 -15.35
CA ILE A 63 8.40 -7.97 -14.25
C ILE A 63 7.98 -9.42 -13.93
N LEU A 64 7.70 -10.24 -14.95
CA LEU A 64 7.35 -11.65 -14.76
C LEU A 64 8.47 -12.48 -14.12
N LYS A 65 9.72 -12.06 -14.31
CA LYS A 65 10.93 -12.71 -13.78
C LYS A 65 11.37 -12.21 -12.42
N LEU A 66 10.65 -11.27 -11.82
CA LEU A 66 11.02 -10.74 -10.51
C LEU A 66 11.12 -11.87 -9.47
N PRO A 67 12.21 -11.89 -8.68
CA PRO A 67 12.46 -12.96 -7.73
C PRO A 67 11.43 -12.92 -6.61
N GLU A 68 11.06 -14.08 -6.09
CA GLU A 68 10.29 -14.17 -4.85
C GLU A 68 11.21 -13.81 -3.68
N GLY A 69 10.68 -13.13 -2.67
CA GLY A 69 11.45 -12.80 -1.49
C GLY A 69 11.31 -13.88 -0.43
N THR A 70 12.29 -13.93 0.45
CA THR A 70 12.33 -14.84 1.61
C THR A 70 12.07 -14.08 2.91
N GLY A 71 11.80 -12.77 2.83
CA GLY A 71 11.58 -11.93 3.99
C GLY A 71 10.19 -12.11 4.59
N LYS A 72 10.12 -12.23 5.91
CA LYS A 72 8.87 -12.51 6.66
C LYS A 72 8.07 -11.26 7.05
N ARG A 73 8.65 -10.07 6.88
CA ARG A 73 8.03 -8.79 7.25
C ARG A 73 7.67 -8.03 5.99
N ASN A 74 6.53 -7.36 6.01
CA ASN A 74 6.13 -6.38 4.99
C ASN A 74 6.44 -4.98 5.56
N MET A 75 7.45 -4.31 5.02
CA MET A 75 7.86 -2.96 5.41
C MET A 75 7.64 -1.98 4.25
N ILE A 76 6.38 -1.74 3.87
CA ILE A 76 6.02 -0.78 2.81
C ILE A 76 6.44 0.66 3.13
N ASP A 77 6.47 1.03 4.41
CA ASP A 77 7.03 2.30 4.89
C ASP A 77 8.49 2.48 4.41
N LYS A 78 9.33 1.46 4.59
CA LYS A 78 10.70 1.47 4.07
C LYS A 78 10.74 1.53 2.55
N ALA A 79 9.83 0.83 1.87
CA ALA A 79 9.72 0.89 0.42
C ALA A 79 9.43 2.31 -0.07
N LEU A 80 8.52 3.02 0.59
CA LEU A 80 8.18 4.40 0.25
C LEU A 80 9.34 5.35 0.55
N VAL A 81 10.00 5.23 1.70
CA VAL A 81 11.20 6.03 2.04
C VAL A 81 12.33 5.78 1.04
N HIS A 82 12.61 4.52 0.71
CA HIS A 82 13.63 4.16 -0.28
C HIS A 82 13.29 4.74 -1.65
N THR A 83 12.03 4.65 -2.04
CA THR A 83 11.59 5.18 -3.33
C THR A 83 11.69 6.72 -3.36
N LYS A 84 11.45 7.40 -2.23
CA LYS A 84 11.69 8.86 -2.08
C LYS A 84 13.13 9.23 -2.35
N ASN A 85 14.02 8.58 -1.61
CA ASN A 85 15.35 9.09 -1.35
C ASN A 85 16.35 8.54 -2.37
N ASN A 86 16.07 7.36 -2.92
CA ASN A 86 17.03 6.61 -3.74
C ASN A 86 16.49 6.35 -5.15
N PHE A 87 15.20 6.05 -5.31
CA PHE A 87 14.69 5.57 -6.60
C PHE A 87 14.43 6.68 -7.62
N PHE A 88 13.69 7.73 -7.27
CA PHE A 88 13.49 8.88 -8.15
C PHE A 88 14.69 9.82 -8.11
N THR A 89 15.77 9.37 -8.75
CA THR A 89 17.03 10.10 -8.90
C THR A 89 17.51 10.00 -10.34
N ALA A 90 18.27 11.00 -10.79
CA ALA A 90 18.84 10.99 -12.14
C ALA A 90 19.70 9.75 -12.42
N VAL A 91 20.37 9.21 -11.40
CA VAL A 91 21.18 7.99 -11.47
C VAL A 91 20.34 6.75 -11.79
N ASN A 92 19.09 6.72 -11.34
CA ASN A 92 18.15 5.62 -11.59
C ASN A 92 17.23 5.93 -12.79
N GLY A 93 17.54 6.93 -13.61
CA GLY A 93 16.80 7.24 -14.82
C GLY A 93 15.62 8.20 -14.67
N ASP A 94 15.48 8.88 -13.53
CA ASP A 94 14.46 9.93 -13.34
C ASP A 94 14.75 11.17 -14.21
N ARG A 95 13.69 11.86 -14.63
CA ARG A 95 13.78 13.07 -15.46
C ARG A 95 13.08 14.22 -14.77
N ALA A 96 13.80 15.32 -14.53
CA ALA A 96 13.27 16.50 -13.86
C ALA A 96 12.03 17.12 -14.53
N SER A 97 11.84 16.91 -15.84
CA SER A 97 10.69 17.39 -16.60
C SER A 97 9.50 16.42 -16.63
N ALA A 98 9.63 15.22 -16.07
CA ALA A 98 8.60 14.19 -16.08
C ALA A 98 7.84 14.17 -14.75
N ALA A 99 6.54 13.91 -14.82
CA ALA A 99 5.76 13.63 -13.63
C ALA A 99 6.09 12.21 -13.13
N ASN A 100 6.34 12.10 -11.82
CA ASN A 100 6.62 10.83 -11.18
C ASN A 100 5.34 10.21 -10.62
N TYR A 101 5.12 8.95 -10.95
CA TYR A 101 3.96 8.17 -10.54
C TYR A 101 4.40 6.95 -9.75
N TYR A 102 3.72 6.72 -8.64
CA TYR A 102 3.93 5.55 -7.80
C TYR A 102 2.73 4.63 -7.97
N VAL A 103 2.98 3.38 -8.34
CA VAL A 103 1.96 2.35 -8.35
C VAL A 103 2.42 1.23 -7.45
N PHE A 104 1.65 0.94 -6.40
CA PHE A 104 1.94 -0.18 -5.52
C PHE A 104 0.69 -1.03 -5.33
N ALA A 105 0.94 -2.31 -5.10
CA ALA A 105 -0.06 -3.25 -4.60
C ALA A 105 0.39 -3.78 -3.24
N ILE A 106 -0.59 -3.95 -2.35
CA ILE A 106 -0.41 -4.47 -0.99
C ILE A 106 -1.22 -5.76 -0.89
N ASP A 107 -0.61 -6.81 -0.35
CA ASP A 107 -1.30 -8.03 0.04
C ASP A 107 -1.62 -8.00 1.54
N GLY A 108 -2.84 -7.59 1.89
CA GLY A 108 -3.43 -7.80 3.21
C GLY A 108 -3.06 -6.80 4.31
N VAL A 109 -3.82 -6.90 5.40
CA VAL A 109 -3.76 -6.02 6.57
C VAL A 109 -2.47 -6.23 7.35
N ARG A 110 -1.66 -5.16 7.53
CA ARG A 110 -0.76 -5.04 8.69
C ARG A 110 -0.75 -3.63 9.26
N SER A 111 -1.02 -3.60 10.56
CA SER A 111 -1.10 -2.48 11.48
C SER A 111 0.15 -1.58 11.49
N GLY A 112 0.08 -0.41 10.86
CA GLY A 112 1.01 0.71 11.08
C GLY A 112 1.70 1.27 9.82
N ALA A 113 1.79 0.51 8.73
CA ALA A 113 2.55 0.94 7.55
C ALA A 113 1.75 1.87 6.61
N SER A 114 0.42 1.78 6.62
CA SER A 114 -0.49 2.65 5.84
C SER A 114 -0.48 4.11 6.29
N ILE A 115 -0.25 4.38 7.58
CA ILE A 115 -0.27 5.74 8.12
C ILE A 115 1.07 6.44 7.92
N GLN A 116 2.20 5.72 8.06
CA GLN A 116 3.50 6.27 7.67
C GLN A 116 3.55 6.53 6.16
N ALA A 117 2.96 5.64 5.35
CA ALA A 117 2.75 5.88 3.94
C ALA A 117 1.99 7.19 3.72
N GLU A 118 0.86 7.41 4.39
CA GLU A 118 0.06 8.63 4.26
C GLU A 118 0.88 9.90 4.58
N TYR A 119 1.69 9.89 5.65
CA TYR A 119 2.54 11.03 5.99
C TYR A 119 3.66 11.28 4.96
N ILE A 120 4.31 10.21 4.48
CA ILE A 120 5.34 10.30 3.44
C ILE A 120 4.73 10.88 2.14
N MET A 121 3.49 10.51 1.83
CA MET A 121 2.77 10.92 0.62
C MET A 121 2.22 12.35 0.70
N LYS A 122 1.80 12.87 1.88
CA LYS A 122 1.27 14.24 2.01
C LYS A 122 2.25 15.35 1.61
N GLY A 123 3.55 15.08 1.66
CA GLY A 123 4.61 16.01 1.25
C GLY A 123 5.28 15.66 -0.08
N TRP A 124 4.73 14.73 -0.86
CA TRP A 124 5.30 14.30 -2.13
C TRP A 124 4.68 15.01 -3.33
N PRO A 125 5.49 15.53 -4.27
CA PRO A 125 4.99 16.13 -5.50
C PRO A 125 4.48 15.09 -6.52
N SER A 126 4.63 13.80 -6.22
CA SER A 126 4.35 12.68 -7.10
C SER A 126 2.97 12.08 -6.85
N THR A 127 2.28 11.66 -7.92
CA THR A 127 0.95 11.05 -7.82
C THR A 127 1.06 9.59 -7.41
N VAL A 128 0.27 9.18 -6.43
CA VAL A 128 0.29 7.81 -5.90
C VAL A 128 -1.01 7.09 -6.24
N PHE A 129 -0.86 5.90 -6.81
CA PHE A 129 -1.94 4.96 -7.09
C PHE A 129 -1.73 3.71 -6.24
N ALA A 130 -2.67 3.45 -5.33
CA ALA A 130 -2.75 2.21 -4.61
C ALA A 130 -3.69 1.25 -5.37
N ILE A 131 -3.21 0.07 -5.70
CA ILE A 131 -4.00 -1.00 -6.32
C ILE A 131 -4.08 -2.12 -5.30
N ASP A 132 -5.19 -2.14 -4.57
CA ASP A 132 -5.35 -3.02 -3.42
C ASP A 132 -5.81 -4.41 -3.86
N THR A 133 -5.00 -5.44 -3.59
CA THR A 133 -5.39 -6.83 -3.76
C THR A 133 -6.03 -7.43 -2.49
N MET A 134 -5.88 -6.77 -1.33
CA MET A 134 -6.68 -7.06 -0.13
C MET A 134 -6.53 -5.97 0.95
N TYR A 135 -7.59 -5.17 1.05
CA TYR A 135 -8.00 -4.20 2.07
C TYR A 135 -6.94 -3.58 2.98
N LEU A 136 -6.51 -2.38 2.57
CA LEU A 136 -6.19 -1.28 3.46
C LEU A 136 -6.75 0.00 2.81
N MET A 137 -8.06 0.22 2.93
CA MET A 137 -8.61 1.54 2.64
C MET A 137 -8.07 2.50 3.73
N THR A 138 -7.87 3.75 3.40
CA THR A 138 -8.05 4.82 4.38
C THR A 138 -9.28 5.54 3.87
N ASP A 139 -10.34 5.66 4.67
CA ASP A 139 -11.49 6.45 4.24
C ASP A 139 -11.06 7.92 4.28
N PHE A 140 -10.64 8.42 3.13
CA PHE A 140 -10.22 9.81 2.93
C PHE A 140 -11.34 10.82 3.22
N VAL A 141 -12.57 10.35 3.44
CA VAL A 141 -13.73 11.18 3.78
C VAL A 141 -13.94 11.29 5.29
N TYR A 142 -13.47 10.33 6.10
CA TYR A 142 -13.76 10.27 7.53
C TYR A 142 -12.54 10.58 8.41
N THR A 143 -12.46 11.84 8.84
CA THR A 143 -11.60 12.25 9.96
C THR A 143 -12.42 12.34 11.23
N ILE A 144 -11.84 11.92 12.36
CA ILE A 144 -12.48 12.09 13.66
C ILE A 144 -12.37 13.56 14.05
N THR A 145 -13.46 14.30 13.85
CA THR A 145 -13.52 15.76 14.03
C THR A 145 -13.78 16.19 15.46
N SER A 146 -14.20 15.27 16.33
CA SER A 146 -14.49 15.56 17.74
C SER A 146 -14.24 14.34 18.64
N CYS A 147 -13.96 14.61 19.91
CA CYS A 147 -13.81 13.56 20.92
C CYS A 147 -15.13 12.82 21.11
N SER A 148 -15.14 11.52 20.82
CA SER A 148 -16.36 10.70 20.89
C SER A 148 -16.04 9.26 21.25
N ARG A 149 -17.06 8.39 21.28
CA ARG A 149 -16.90 6.94 21.37
C ARG A 149 -17.42 6.29 20.11
N ILE A 150 -16.61 5.44 19.48
CA ILE A 150 -17.09 4.62 18.36
C ILE A 150 -18.03 3.56 18.94
N THR A 151 -19.29 3.62 18.52
CA THR A 151 -20.34 2.67 18.93
C THR A 151 -20.64 1.64 17.85
N SER A 152 -20.39 1.99 16.59
CA SER A 152 -20.58 1.10 15.44
C SER A 152 -19.80 1.62 14.24
N TRP A 153 -19.53 0.72 13.29
CA TRP A 153 -18.93 1.06 12.00
C TRP A 153 -19.53 0.16 10.91
N GLU A 154 -19.60 0.68 9.69
CA GLU A 154 -20.18 -0.02 8.53
C GLU A 154 -19.17 -0.08 7.39
N PHE A 155 -19.15 -1.21 6.68
CA PHE A 155 -18.25 -1.43 5.56
C PHE A 155 -18.87 -2.45 4.58
N SER A 156 -18.38 -2.43 3.34
CA SER A 156 -18.81 -3.37 2.31
C SER A 156 -17.69 -4.35 1.96
N HIS A 157 -18.03 -5.64 1.84
CA HIS A 157 -17.11 -6.72 1.52
C HIS A 157 -17.66 -7.58 0.37
N TRP A 158 -16.76 -8.17 -0.43
CA TRP A 158 -17.12 -8.99 -1.61
C TRP A 158 -16.72 -10.46 -1.50
N LYS A 159 -15.99 -10.83 -0.44
CA LYS A 159 -15.59 -12.20 -0.13
C LYS A 159 -15.54 -12.41 1.37
N SER A 160 -15.69 -13.67 1.79
CA SER A 160 -15.50 -14.05 3.19
C SER A 160 -14.06 -13.82 3.66
N GLY A 161 -13.87 -13.41 4.91
CA GLY A 161 -12.55 -13.17 5.48
C GLY A 161 -12.60 -12.44 6.82
N TYR A 162 -11.45 -12.23 7.42
CA TYR A 162 -11.32 -11.36 8.59
C TYR A 162 -11.07 -9.91 8.16
N ILE A 163 -11.67 -8.98 8.88
CA ILE A 163 -11.48 -7.54 8.73
C ILE A 163 -11.08 -7.00 10.09
N ASP A 164 -9.98 -6.26 10.11
CA ASP A 164 -9.55 -5.55 11.28
C ASP A 164 -10.04 -4.11 11.20
N PHE A 165 -10.40 -3.54 12.33
CA PHE A 165 -10.72 -2.12 12.48
C PHE A 165 -9.78 -1.55 13.53
N MET A 166 -8.96 -0.59 13.12
CA MET A 166 -7.90 -0.02 13.92
C MET A 166 -8.07 1.50 14.05
N VAL A 167 -7.78 2.02 15.23
CA VAL A 167 -7.66 3.47 15.43
C VAL A 167 -6.27 3.80 15.97
N TRP A 168 -5.64 4.79 15.35
CA TRP A 168 -4.28 5.20 15.62
C TRP A 168 -4.23 6.65 16.05
N ARG A 169 -3.49 6.90 17.13
CA ARG A 169 -3.27 8.23 17.67
C ARG A 169 -1.88 8.73 17.31
N PRO A 170 -1.76 9.94 16.70
CA PRO A 170 -0.47 10.59 16.55
C PRO A 170 0.22 10.78 17.90
N SER A 171 1.51 10.47 17.96
CA SER A 171 2.36 10.59 19.15
C SER A 171 3.75 11.06 18.73
N GLY A 172 3.89 12.39 18.54
CA GLY A 172 5.11 12.97 17.98
C GLY A 172 5.25 12.61 16.50
N SER A 173 6.37 12.01 16.12
CA SER A 173 6.62 11.47 14.78
C SER A 173 6.12 10.03 14.59
N ASN A 174 5.50 9.44 15.61
CA ASN A 174 5.04 8.05 15.62
C ASN A 174 3.51 7.97 15.79
N TYR A 175 2.97 6.76 15.69
CA TYR A 175 1.56 6.48 15.97
C TYR A 175 1.43 5.38 17.03
N LYS A 176 0.42 5.52 17.88
CA LYS A 176 0.06 4.53 18.89
C LYS A 176 -1.29 3.91 18.52
N LEU A 177 -1.37 2.59 18.48
CA LEU A 177 -2.64 1.88 18.36
C LEU A 177 -3.45 2.15 19.64
N VAL A 178 -4.59 2.81 19.49
CA VAL A 178 -5.51 3.11 20.60
C VAL A 178 -6.76 2.26 20.54
N ALA A 179 -6.97 1.54 19.44
CA ALA A 179 -8.12 0.68 19.27
C ALA A 179 -7.93 -0.39 18.21
N TYR A 180 -8.53 -1.55 18.44
CA TYR A 180 -8.45 -2.70 17.55
C TYR A 180 -9.69 -3.60 17.74
N ASN A 181 -10.35 -3.97 16.65
CA ASN A 181 -11.38 -5.00 16.60
C ASN A 181 -11.12 -5.90 15.39
N THR A 182 -11.39 -7.20 15.51
CA THR A 182 -11.36 -8.14 14.38
C THR A 182 -12.73 -8.77 14.23
N ILE A 183 -13.27 -8.76 13.02
CA ILE A 183 -14.53 -9.42 12.68
C ILE A 183 -14.33 -10.37 11.50
N TYR A 184 -14.94 -11.55 11.58
CA TYR A 184 -15.10 -12.42 10.43
C TYR A 184 -16.38 -12.05 9.65
N VAL A 185 -16.25 -11.88 8.35
CA VAL A 185 -17.36 -11.64 7.43
C VAL A 185 -17.51 -12.75 6.41
N SER A 186 -18.72 -12.90 5.88
CA SER A 186 -19.08 -14.00 4.96
C SER A 186 -19.73 -13.49 3.68
N GLY A 187 -19.25 -13.98 2.54
CA GLY A 187 -19.81 -13.71 1.22
C GLY A 187 -19.58 -12.27 0.75
N LYS A 188 -20.47 -11.78 -0.12
CA LYS A 188 -20.52 -10.36 -0.52
C LYS A 188 -21.68 -9.70 0.21
N ASN A 189 -21.40 -8.74 1.08
CA ASN A 189 -22.44 -8.01 1.80
C ASN A 189 -21.95 -6.64 2.30
N THR A 190 -22.87 -5.79 2.76
CA THR A 190 -22.57 -4.65 3.62
C THR A 190 -22.81 -5.09 5.07
N THR A 191 -21.89 -4.78 5.97
CA THR A 191 -21.95 -5.23 7.36
C THR A 191 -21.71 -4.06 8.29
N THR A 192 -22.62 -3.91 9.25
CA THR A 192 -22.50 -2.95 10.35
C THR A 192 -22.06 -3.70 11.60
N TYR A 193 -20.87 -3.43 12.11
CA TYR A 193 -20.41 -3.95 13.39
C TYR A 193 -20.79 -2.98 14.50
N THR A 194 -21.43 -3.50 15.55
CA THR A 194 -21.71 -2.74 16.77
C THR A 194 -20.65 -3.06 17.81
N VAL A 195 -19.93 -2.05 18.28
CA VAL A 195 -18.88 -2.20 19.28
C VAL A 195 -19.52 -2.40 20.65
N VAL A 196 -19.18 -3.52 21.33
CA VAL A 196 -19.70 -3.81 22.66
C VAL A 196 -19.27 -2.74 23.66
N GLU A 197 -20.10 -2.45 24.66
CA GLU A 197 -19.97 -1.25 25.50
C GLU A 197 -18.60 -1.08 26.17
N TYR A 198 -18.02 -2.19 26.66
CA TYR A 198 -16.72 -2.21 27.31
C TYR A 198 -15.53 -2.16 26.31
N GLU A 199 -15.76 -2.45 25.03
CA GLU A 199 -14.78 -2.29 23.95
C GLU A 199 -14.94 -0.96 23.20
N ARG A 200 -15.99 -0.17 23.49
CA ARG A 200 -16.20 1.14 22.87
C ARG A 200 -14.96 2.00 23.02
N ILE A 201 -14.53 2.54 21.90
CA ILE A 201 -13.22 3.16 21.78
C ILE A 201 -13.37 4.66 21.97
N ALA A 202 -12.67 5.23 22.96
CA ALA A 202 -12.57 6.68 23.09
C ALA A 202 -11.58 7.22 22.05
N VAL A 203 -12.10 7.97 21.09
CA VAL A 203 -11.33 8.59 20.02
C VAL A 203 -11.18 10.08 20.28
N LEU A 204 -10.01 10.61 19.96
CA LEU A 204 -9.69 12.02 20.05
C LEU A 204 -9.71 12.66 18.66
N GLN A 205 -9.89 13.98 18.63
CA GLN A 205 -9.74 14.74 17.40
C GLN A 205 -8.34 14.50 16.80
N GLY A 206 -8.30 14.15 15.51
CA GLY A 206 -7.05 13.84 14.80
C GLY A 206 -6.56 12.40 14.92
N ASP A 207 -7.28 11.52 15.64
CA ASP A 207 -7.09 10.08 15.51
C ASP A 207 -7.45 9.63 14.08
N LEU A 208 -6.71 8.64 13.57
CA LEU A 208 -6.84 8.10 12.22
C LEU A 208 -7.42 6.69 12.27
N ILE A 209 -8.34 6.41 11.35
CA ILE A 209 -8.94 5.07 11.19
C ILE A 209 -8.15 4.32 10.12
N GLY A 210 -7.81 3.07 10.42
CA GLY A 210 -7.28 2.11 9.45
C GLY A 210 -8.04 0.79 9.58
N TRP A 211 -8.01 -0.01 8.54
CA TRP A 211 -8.59 -1.36 8.51
C TRP A 211 -7.71 -2.28 7.70
#